data_AF-A0A7X6ULL2-F1
#
_entry.id   AF-A0A7X6ULL2-F1
#
_cell.length_a   1.000
_cell.length_b   1.000
_cell.length_c   1.000
_cell.angle_alpha   90.00
_cell.angle_beta   90.00
_cell.angle_gamma   90.00
#
_symmetry.space_group_name_H-M   'P 1'
#
loop_
_entity.id
_entity.type
_entity.pdbx_description
1 polymer ?
#
loop_
_entity_poly.entity_id
_entity_poly.type
_entity_poly.pdbx_seq_one_letter_code
_entity_poly.pdbx_strand_id
1 'polypeptide(L)'
;MQKIYLRKGKTVTFTILFLLIVCISGLGCSSSEKAPAGALLIEGNAVKDKAAFTLDELKSMEDGLVEADYFSVNSYGTKGYTHFKGIWVWHLLSKQVSLKEDASHVTFIAEDGYQVEYTLEDVMKEDYIDEQTPETRYKMILAWEEN
;
A
#
# COMPACT_ATOMS: atom_id res chain seq x y z
N MET A 1 81.10 12.44 22.30
CA MET A 1 79.82 11.76 21.93
C MET A 1 78.74 12.83 21.99
N GLN A 2 78.35 13.39 20.82
CA GLN A 2 77.02 13.22 20.19
C GLN A 2 75.85 13.55 21.13
N LYS A 3 74.82 14.34 20.82
CA LYS A 3 74.37 15.18 19.69
C LYS A 3 73.10 15.87 20.27
N ILE A 4 72.97 17.20 20.19
CA ILE A 4 72.08 17.93 19.28
C ILE A 4 70.58 18.04 19.67
N TYR A 5 70.20 19.27 20.00
CA TYR A 5 69.02 20.09 19.59
C TYR A 5 67.56 19.81 20.01
N LEU A 6 66.93 20.92 20.42
CA LEU A 6 65.50 21.24 20.53
C LEU A 6 64.62 20.70 19.38
N ARG A 7 63.37 20.31 19.69
CA ARG A 7 62.19 20.83 18.96
C ARG A 7 60.86 20.69 19.71
N LYS A 8 60.26 21.84 20.04
CA LYS A 8 58.86 22.04 20.43
C LYS A 8 57.99 21.90 19.17
N GLY A 9 56.92 21.09 19.18
CA GLY A 9 56.09 20.83 18.00
C GLY A 9 54.64 20.48 18.35
N LYS A 10 53.71 21.20 17.72
CA LYS A 10 52.27 21.32 17.98
C LYS A 10 51.50 20.06 17.57
N THR A 11 50.65 19.54 18.45
CA THR A 11 49.61 18.55 18.16
C THR A 11 48.38 19.24 17.57
N VAL A 12 48.36 19.42 16.24
CA VAL A 12 47.18 19.88 15.49
C VAL A 12 47.14 19.09 14.18
N THR A 13 46.68 17.84 14.21
CA THR A 13 46.38 17.05 13.00
C THR A 13 45.66 15.74 13.38
N PHE A 14 44.44 15.82 13.93
CA PHE A 14 43.57 14.64 14.00
C PHE A 14 42.09 14.91 13.71
N THR A 15 41.69 16.16 13.48
CA THR A 15 40.29 16.53 13.23
C THR A 15 39.88 16.63 11.76
N ILE A 16 40.82 16.52 10.81
CA ILE A 16 40.51 16.70 9.37
C ILE A 16 40.09 15.39 8.68
N LEU A 17 40.43 14.21 9.23
CA LEU A 17 40.09 12.93 8.61
C LEU A 17 38.65 12.45 8.92
N PHE A 18 38.04 12.95 9.99
CA PHE A 18 36.67 12.56 10.38
C PHE A 18 35.58 13.33 9.62
N LEU A 19 35.94 14.45 8.98
CA LEU A 19 34.98 15.32 8.28
C LEU A 19 34.70 14.91 6.82
N LEU A 20 35.45 13.95 6.27
CA LEU A 20 35.28 13.44 4.90
C LEU A 20 34.38 12.21 4.78
N ILE A 21 34.07 11.53 5.90
CA ILE A 21 33.22 10.32 5.91
C ILE A 21 31.73 10.66 6.01
N VAL A 22 31.38 11.89 6.41
CA VAL A 22 29.98 12.32 6.63
C VAL A 22 29.24 12.70 5.32
N CYS A 23 29.95 12.83 4.19
CA CYS A 23 29.34 13.29 2.93
C CYS A 23 28.90 12.19 1.96
N ILE A 24 29.05 10.89 2.30
CA ILE A 24 28.69 9.78 1.39
C ILE A 24 27.26 9.24 1.66
N SER A 25 26.66 9.56 2.81
CA SER A 25 25.30 9.10 3.15
C SER A 25 24.17 9.98 2.59
N GLY A 26 24.48 10.94 1.71
CA GLY A 26 23.55 11.97 1.23
C GLY A 26 22.84 11.70 -0.10
N LEU A 27 23.06 10.57 -0.77
CA LEU A 27 22.33 10.20 -1.99
C LEU A 27 21.60 8.86 -1.80
N GLY A 28 20.56 8.90 -0.95
CA GLY A 28 19.46 7.95 -1.07
C GLY A 28 18.73 8.26 -2.38
N CYS A 29 19.22 7.70 -3.49
CA CYS A 29 18.45 7.63 -4.71
C CYS A 29 17.23 6.78 -4.37
N SER A 30 16.05 7.39 -4.34
CA SER A 30 14.78 6.68 -4.15
C SER A 30 14.62 5.73 -5.32
N SER A 31 15.07 4.49 -5.14
CA SER A 31 14.77 3.37 -6.03
C SER A 31 13.26 3.27 -6.10
N SER A 32 12.67 3.73 -7.20
CA SER A 32 11.30 3.39 -7.56
C SER A 32 11.32 1.91 -7.94
N GLU A 33 11.29 1.04 -6.93
CA GLU A 33 11.10 -0.38 -7.10
C GLU A 33 9.77 -0.57 -7.82
N LYS A 34 9.84 -0.96 -9.09
CA LYS A 34 8.66 -1.25 -9.89
C LYS A 34 8.03 -2.51 -9.31
N ALA A 35 6.81 -2.41 -8.81
CA ALA A 35 6.08 -3.54 -8.28
C ALA A 35 6.06 -4.69 -9.31
N PRO A 36 6.15 -5.96 -8.87
CA PRO A 36 6.09 -7.10 -9.76
C PRO A 36 4.78 -7.11 -10.55
N ALA A 37 4.81 -7.63 -11.78
CA ALA A 37 3.61 -7.71 -12.62
C ALA A 37 2.53 -8.55 -11.92
N GLY A 38 1.27 -8.08 -11.96
CA GLY A 38 0.15 -8.70 -11.25
C GLY A 38 0.12 -8.44 -9.74
N ALA A 39 1.01 -7.60 -9.20
CA ALA A 39 0.92 -7.14 -7.83
C ALA A 39 -0.03 -5.94 -7.70
N LEU A 40 -0.78 -5.90 -6.60
CA LEU A 40 -1.56 -4.76 -6.19
C LEU A 40 -0.62 -3.70 -5.60
N LEU A 41 -0.56 -2.53 -6.22
CA LEU A 41 0.17 -1.37 -5.71
C LEU A 41 -0.80 -0.41 -5.02
N ILE A 42 -0.49 -0.03 -3.78
CA ILE A 42 -1.20 1.01 -3.04
C ILE A 42 -0.27 2.21 -2.90
N GLU A 43 -0.65 3.33 -3.50
CA GLU A 43 0.11 4.56 -3.49
C GLU A 43 -0.80 5.80 -3.50
N GLY A 44 -0.18 6.98 -3.35
CA GLY A 44 -0.87 8.26 -3.35
C GLY A 44 -0.40 9.17 -2.24
N ASN A 45 -0.86 10.42 -2.25
CA ASN A 45 -0.45 11.40 -1.25
C ASN A 45 -1.04 11.12 0.13
N ALA A 46 -2.12 10.33 0.21
CA ALA A 46 -2.83 10.02 1.45
C ALA A 46 -2.25 8.79 2.20
N VAL A 47 -1.25 8.10 1.63
CA VAL A 47 -0.49 7.05 2.33
C VAL A 47 0.88 7.59 2.75
N LYS A 48 1.42 7.14 3.88
CA LYS A 48 2.77 7.51 4.33
C LYS A 48 3.85 6.80 3.51
N ASP A 49 3.63 5.52 3.26
CA ASP A 49 4.53 4.64 2.54
C ASP A 49 3.73 3.88 1.47
N LYS A 50 4.36 3.63 0.31
CA LYS A 50 3.77 2.77 -0.72
C LYS A 50 3.81 1.32 -0.24
N ALA A 51 2.80 0.55 -0.61
CA ALA A 51 2.75 -0.88 -0.33
C ALA A 51 2.46 -1.66 -1.62
N ALA A 52 3.02 -2.86 -1.72
CA ALA A 52 2.78 -3.77 -2.84
C ALA A 52 2.45 -5.17 -2.29
N PHE A 53 1.45 -5.83 -2.87
CA PHE A 53 1.04 -7.17 -2.48
C PHE A 53 0.90 -8.06 -3.70
N THR A 54 1.50 -9.24 -3.62
CA THR A 54 1.24 -10.35 -4.54
C THR A 54 -0.12 -10.98 -4.25
N LEU A 55 -0.67 -11.72 -5.22
CA LEU A 55 -1.93 -12.45 -5.01
C LEU A 55 -1.84 -13.46 -3.85
N ASP A 56 -0.71 -14.15 -3.70
CA ASP A 56 -0.51 -15.13 -2.62
C ASP A 56 -0.49 -14.45 -1.24
N GLU A 57 0.12 -13.26 -1.14
CA GLU A 57 0.09 -12.46 0.10
C GLU A 57 -1.34 -12.03 0.43
N LEU A 58 -2.13 -11.56 -0.55
CA LEU A 58 -3.53 -11.21 -0.33
C LEU A 58 -4.36 -12.41 0.13
N LYS A 59 -4.16 -13.58 -0.49
CA LYS A 59 -4.84 -14.84 -0.10
C LYS A 59 -4.44 -15.33 1.30
N SER A 60 -3.26 -14.96 1.78
CA SER A 60 -2.76 -15.35 3.11
C SER A 60 -3.30 -14.47 4.24
N MET A 61 -4.02 -13.37 3.93
CA MET A 61 -4.62 -12.48 4.92
C MET A 61 -6.00 -12.98 5.38
N GLU A 62 -6.01 -14.10 6.12
CA GLU A 62 -7.25 -14.81 6.53
C GLU A 62 -8.30 -13.90 7.20
N ASP A 63 -7.87 -12.97 8.07
CA ASP A 63 -8.76 -12.06 8.79
C ASP A 63 -9.53 -11.08 7.89
N GLY A 64 -9.06 -10.86 6.66
CA GLY A 64 -9.70 -9.96 5.70
C GLY A 64 -10.49 -10.66 4.61
N LEU A 65 -10.47 -12.01 4.57
CA LEU A 65 -11.12 -12.78 3.52
C LEU A 65 -12.64 -12.63 3.60
N VAL A 66 -13.25 -12.45 2.42
CA VAL A 66 -14.69 -12.38 2.24
C VAL A 66 -15.09 -13.33 1.12
N GLU A 67 -16.13 -14.11 1.37
CA GLU A 67 -16.71 -15.07 0.43
C GLU A 67 -18.23 -14.97 0.53
N ALA A 68 -18.90 -14.54 -0.54
CA ALA A 68 -20.33 -14.24 -0.54
C ALA A 68 -20.91 -14.21 -1.96
N ASP A 69 -22.24 -14.36 -2.05
CA ASP A 69 -22.99 -14.21 -3.29
C ASP A 69 -23.39 -12.75 -3.49
N TYR A 70 -22.78 -12.05 -4.45
CA TYR A 70 -23.10 -10.64 -4.72
C TYR A 70 -24.21 -10.53 -5.75
N PHE A 71 -25.21 -9.71 -5.42
CA PHE A 71 -26.30 -9.37 -6.30
C PHE A 71 -25.86 -8.37 -7.38
N SER A 72 -26.28 -8.60 -8.63
CA SER A 72 -26.05 -7.65 -9.73
C SER A 72 -27.29 -7.52 -10.63
N VAL A 73 -27.40 -6.35 -11.26
CA VAL A 73 -28.41 -6.06 -12.29
C VAL A 73 -27.70 -5.53 -13.52
N ASN A 74 -27.91 -6.18 -14.66
CA ASN A 74 -27.34 -5.70 -15.93
C ASN A 74 -28.18 -4.55 -16.54
N SER A 75 -27.69 -3.97 -17.63
CA SER A 75 -28.35 -2.86 -18.32
C SER A 75 -29.73 -3.19 -18.92
N TYR A 76 -30.08 -4.48 -19.04
CA TYR A 76 -31.38 -4.96 -19.50
C TYR A 76 -32.34 -5.29 -18.34
N GLY A 77 -31.93 -5.02 -17.08
CA GLY A 77 -32.72 -5.33 -15.88
C GLY A 77 -32.68 -6.80 -15.48
N THR A 78 -31.80 -7.61 -16.08
CA THR A 78 -31.62 -9.00 -15.67
C THR A 78 -30.87 -9.02 -14.35
N LYS A 79 -31.47 -9.70 -13.38
CA LYS A 79 -30.96 -9.90 -12.03
C LYS A 79 -30.13 -11.18 -11.97
N GLY A 80 -29.01 -11.13 -11.25
CA GLY A 80 -28.13 -12.27 -11.08
C GLY A 80 -27.45 -12.26 -9.72
N TYR A 81 -26.91 -13.42 -9.38
CA TYR A 81 -25.99 -13.61 -8.27
C TYR A 81 -24.71 -14.20 -8.82
N THR A 82 -23.60 -13.72 -8.29
CA THR A 82 -22.28 -14.22 -8.62
C THR A 82 -21.54 -14.48 -7.32
N HIS A 83 -20.97 -15.67 -7.19
CA HIS A 83 -20.22 -16.03 -6.01
C HIS A 83 -18.80 -15.49 -6.13
N PHE A 84 -18.41 -14.59 -5.21
CA PHE A 84 -17.07 -14.02 -5.20
C PHE A 84 -16.29 -14.40 -3.96
N LYS A 85 -14.99 -14.59 -4.15
CA LYS A 85 -13.99 -14.68 -3.09
C LYS A 85 -12.93 -13.61 -3.27
N GLY A 86 -12.63 -12.89 -2.19
CA GLY A 86 -11.71 -11.78 -2.22
C GLY A 86 -11.25 -11.29 -0.85
N ILE A 87 -10.56 -10.15 -0.86
CA ILE A 87 -10.11 -9.43 0.34
C ILE A 87 -10.96 -8.18 0.53
N TRP A 88 -11.41 -7.92 1.75
CA TRP A 88 -12.08 -6.67 2.10
C TRP A 88 -11.13 -5.48 1.93
N VAL A 89 -11.48 -4.51 1.09
CA VAL A 89 -10.62 -3.36 0.79
C VAL A 89 -10.27 -2.57 2.04
N TRP A 90 -11.23 -2.32 2.93
CA TRP A 90 -10.95 -1.59 4.17
C TRP A 90 -10.07 -2.37 5.14
N HIS A 91 -10.15 -3.70 5.18
CA HIS A 91 -9.20 -4.51 5.95
C HIS A 91 -7.77 -4.24 5.47
N LEU A 92 -7.56 -4.32 4.14
CA LEU A 92 -6.26 -4.07 3.54
C LEU A 92 -5.76 -2.65 3.87
N LEU A 93 -6.62 -1.64 3.67
CA LEU A 93 -6.23 -0.24 3.89
C LEU A 93 -5.99 0.09 5.38
N SER A 94 -6.79 -0.45 6.29
CA SER A 94 -6.69 -0.13 7.72
C SER A 94 -5.58 -0.90 8.45
N LYS A 95 -5.17 -2.06 7.93
CA LYS A 95 -4.18 -2.93 8.57
C LYS A 95 -2.80 -2.87 7.93
N GLN A 96 -2.74 -2.72 6.61
CA GLN A 96 -1.49 -2.90 5.86
C GLN A 96 -0.88 -1.60 5.35
N VAL A 97 -1.62 -0.48 5.39
CA VAL A 97 -1.08 0.83 5.02
C VAL A 97 -1.30 1.86 6.11
N SER A 98 -0.37 2.80 6.21
CA SER A 98 -0.50 3.94 7.10
C SER A 98 -1.20 5.09 6.38
N LEU A 99 -2.52 5.17 6.50
CA LEU A 99 -3.31 6.31 6.01
C LEU A 99 -3.00 7.58 6.81
N LYS A 100 -2.99 8.73 6.13
CA LYS A 100 -2.98 10.05 6.74
C LYS A 100 -4.39 10.43 7.19
N GLU A 101 -4.48 11.36 8.14
CA GLU A 101 -5.77 11.79 8.73
C GLU A 101 -6.69 12.48 7.72
N ASP A 102 -6.15 13.03 6.64
CA ASP A 102 -6.85 13.72 5.56
C ASP A 102 -7.21 12.79 4.37
N ALA A 103 -6.97 11.47 4.49
CA ALA A 103 -7.38 10.49 3.50
C ALA A 103 -8.92 10.51 3.35
N SER A 104 -9.40 10.64 2.10
CA SER A 104 -10.83 10.85 1.84
C SER A 104 -11.38 10.06 0.66
N HIS A 105 -10.54 9.61 -0.27
CA HIS A 105 -10.95 8.92 -1.49
C HIS A 105 -9.99 7.77 -1.79
N VAL A 106 -10.50 6.75 -2.47
CA VAL A 106 -9.73 5.63 -3.00
C VAL A 106 -10.05 5.51 -4.48
N THR A 107 -9.01 5.63 -5.31
CA THR A 107 -9.10 5.43 -6.76
C THR A 107 -8.57 4.04 -7.10
N PHE A 108 -9.41 3.22 -7.72
CA PHE A 108 -9.01 1.94 -8.27
C PHE A 108 -8.58 2.15 -9.72
N ILE A 109 -7.38 1.70 -10.06
CA ILE A 109 -6.79 1.87 -11.40
C ILE A 109 -6.47 0.47 -11.93
N ALA A 110 -7.13 0.08 -13.02
CA ALA A 110 -6.89 -1.20 -13.69
C ALA A 110 -5.68 -1.12 -14.63
N GLU A 111 -5.16 -2.28 -15.04
CA GLU A 111 -3.99 -2.37 -15.95
C GLU A 111 -4.25 -1.73 -17.32
N ASP A 112 -5.51 -1.68 -17.77
CA ASP A 112 -5.94 -1.03 -19.01
C ASP A 112 -6.13 0.49 -18.87
N GLY A 113 -5.93 1.03 -17.66
CA GLY A 113 -6.08 2.44 -17.34
C GLY A 113 -7.50 2.87 -16.98
N TYR A 114 -8.47 1.95 -16.91
CA TYR A 114 -9.79 2.26 -16.37
C TYR A 114 -9.69 2.68 -14.90
N GLN A 115 -10.45 3.70 -14.53
CA GLN A 115 -10.45 4.25 -13.17
C GLN A 115 -11.86 4.40 -12.63
N VAL A 116 -12.02 4.04 -11.37
CA VAL A 116 -13.21 4.35 -10.59
C VAL A 116 -12.78 4.85 -9.21
N GLU A 117 -13.44 5.89 -8.72
CA GLU A 117 -13.15 6.49 -7.43
C GLU A 117 -14.34 6.34 -6.49
N TYR A 118 -14.05 6.03 -5.23
CA TYR A 118 -15.02 5.96 -4.15
C TYR A 118 -14.55 6.82 -2.99
N THR A 119 -15.49 7.31 -2.18
CA THR A 119 -15.13 7.93 -0.90
C THR A 119 -14.56 6.89 0.05
N LEU A 120 -13.73 7.30 1.00
CA LEU A 120 -13.23 6.40 2.03
C LEU A 120 -14.38 5.81 2.86
N GLU A 121 -15.44 6.59 3.08
CA GLU A 121 -16.66 6.15 3.74
C GLU A 121 -17.32 4.98 2.98
N ASP A 122 -17.43 5.06 1.65
CA ASP A 122 -17.95 3.96 0.84
C ASP A 122 -17.09 2.70 0.98
N VAL A 123 -15.76 2.84 0.92
CA VAL A 123 -14.83 1.71 1.08
C VAL A 123 -14.94 1.06 2.48
N MET A 124 -15.21 1.87 3.51
CA MET A 124 -15.38 1.44 4.90
C MET A 124 -16.70 0.72 5.17
N LYS A 125 -17.73 0.93 4.33
CA LYS A 125 -19.05 0.34 4.55
C LYS A 125 -18.99 -1.18 4.62
N GLU A 126 -19.72 -1.71 5.59
CA GLU A 126 -19.89 -3.15 5.83
C GLU A 126 -21.31 -3.61 5.57
N ASP A 127 -22.19 -2.71 5.12
CA ASP A 127 -23.63 -2.88 5.06
C ASP A 127 -24.21 -2.60 3.68
N TYR A 128 -23.44 -2.83 2.61
CA TYR A 128 -23.98 -2.80 1.26
C TYR A 128 -25.14 -3.80 1.13
N ILE A 129 -26.30 -3.29 0.71
CA ILE A 129 -27.54 -4.05 0.72
C ILE A 129 -27.69 -4.88 -0.56
N ASP A 130 -28.32 -6.04 -0.40
CA ASP A 130 -28.97 -6.74 -1.49
C ASP A 130 -30.42 -6.23 -1.61
N GLU A 131 -30.85 -5.85 -2.81
CA GLU A 131 -32.23 -5.40 -3.03
C GLU A 131 -33.28 -6.50 -2.83
N GLN A 132 -32.91 -7.76 -3.07
CA GLN A 132 -33.79 -8.91 -2.91
C GLN A 132 -33.72 -9.51 -1.50
N THR A 133 -32.58 -9.32 -0.82
CA THR A 133 -32.30 -9.90 0.50
C THR A 133 -31.78 -8.81 1.47
N PRO A 134 -32.63 -7.85 1.90
CA PRO A 134 -32.21 -6.63 2.59
C PRO A 134 -31.57 -6.83 3.97
N GLU A 135 -31.55 -8.05 4.49
CA GLU A 135 -30.80 -8.46 5.68
C GLU A 135 -29.32 -8.73 5.39
N THR A 136 -28.95 -8.97 4.14
CA THR A 136 -27.56 -9.21 3.76
C THR A 136 -26.76 -7.91 3.80
N ARG A 137 -25.52 -8.02 4.26
CA ARG A 137 -24.61 -6.91 4.52
C ARG A 137 -23.28 -7.23 3.85
N TYR A 138 -23.02 -6.60 2.71
CA TYR A 138 -21.80 -6.84 1.95
C TYR A 138 -20.73 -5.80 2.23
N LYS A 139 -19.50 -6.19 1.92
CA LYS A 139 -18.30 -5.36 1.97
C LYS A 139 -17.78 -5.14 0.56
N MET A 140 -17.10 -4.02 0.33
CA MET A 140 -16.36 -3.81 -0.91
C MET A 140 -15.10 -4.71 -0.92
N ILE A 141 -14.92 -5.52 -1.96
CA ILE A 141 -13.81 -6.48 -2.03
C ILE A 141 -12.99 -6.31 -3.30
N LEU A 142 -11.71 -6.70 -3.24
CA LEU A 142 -10.94 -7.07 -4.43
C LEU A 142 -11.07 -8.59 -4.61
N ALA A 143 -11.86 -9.00 -5.60
CA ALA A 143 -12.14 -10.41 -5.88
C ALA A 143 -11.06 -11.04 -6.78
N TRP A 144 -10.75 -12.32 -6.54
CA TRP A 144 -9.87 -13.13 -7.39
C TRP A 144 -10.48 -14.48 -7.80
N GLU A 145 -11.65 -14.84 -7.25
CA GLU A 145 -12.45 -15.98 -7.73
C GLU A 145 -13.88 -15.51 -8.02
N GLU A 146 -14.44 -16.02 -9.10
CA GLU A 146 -15.80 -15.78 -9.59
C GLU A 146 -16.38 -17.13 -10.02
N ASN A 147 -17.52 -17.53 -9.46
CA ASN A 147 -18.23 -18.77 -9.80
C ASN A 147 -19.73 -18.56 -9.99
#